data_AF-A0A182S5T7-F1
#
_entry.id   AF-A0A182S5T7-F1
#
_cell.length_a   1.000
_cell.length_b   1.000
_cell.length_c   1.000
_cell.angle_alpha   90.00
_cell.angle_beta   90.00
_cell.angle_gamma   90.00
#
_symmetry.space_group_name_H-M   'P 1'
#
loop_
_entity.id
_entity.type
_entity.pdbx_description
1 polymer ?
#
loop_
_entity_poly.entity_id
_entity_poly.type
_entity_poly.pdbx_seq_one_letter_code
_entity_poly.pdbx_strand_id
1 'polypeptide(L)'
;MDYLTGVIAELFDNPGLFDDSIMTKLPKKLGDMRQDHYVLSSTIEMIFEQSIRESNFRYMGARLCKLLDSLNNGPNLALRELLQLKMEDQSGELPQFMKNEQVKVRGATLFLAELYMQLRDPQQPFGKTISEHIINAIEILLAKEGPENTKCVCQCLKLCGYELEQDCPEKVESILHKLQSQTNVQSSTEAMIRSVFTLRKNAWGRSEEPAAAIPPMPVPTDPMLMGGVGAAVARNSPVFYGPDGKVLTEEEHSFLSTNVEEGKNPNAYNDYDDDDEYGLVDPNEDLEIQEAYEDFIQSSGQNQQQQQYRPNV
;
A
#
# COMPACT_ATOMS: atom_id res chain seq x y z
N MET A 1 28.09 8.23 -1.53
CA MET A 1 27.32 8.03 -0.29
C MET A 1 26.40 9.22 -0.03
N ASP A 2 26.93 10.44 0.09
CA ASP A 2 26.15 11.66 0.36
C ASP A 2 24.96 11.90 -0.59
N TYR A 3 25.12 11.58 -1.88
CA TYR A 3 24.02 11.72 -2.85
C TYR A 3 22.86 10.74 -2.59
N LEU A 4 23.15 9.49 -2.23
CA LEU A 4 22.10 8.51 -1.95
C LEU A 4 21.40 8.83 -0.63
N THR A 5 22.15 9.22 0.39
CA THR A 5 21.56 9.70 1.65
C THR A 5 20.67 10.91 1.41
N GLY A 6 21.08 11.83 0.53
CA GLY A 6 20.26 12.95 0.08
C GLY A 6 19.00 12.51 -0.67
N VAL A 7 19.09 11.51 -1.56
CA VAL A 7 17.92 10.95 -2.26
C VAL A 7 16.98 10.25 -1.29
N ILE A 8 17.49 9.48 -0.33
CA ILE A 8 16.67 8.80 0.68
C ILE A 8 15.95 9.84 1.56
N ALA A 9 16.65 10.89 1.99
CA ALA A 9 16.05 12.00 2.74
C ALA A 9 15.00 12.75 1.91
N GLU A 10 15.30 13.07 0.65
CA GLU A 10 14.38 13.75 -0.26
C GLU A 10 13.13 12.92 -0.55
N LEU A 11 13.27 11.59 -0.68
CA LEU A 11 12.14 10.67 -0.82
C LEU A 11 11.32 10.56 0.47
N PHE A 12 11.98 10.59 1.62
CA PHE A 12 11.29 10.61 2.91
C PHE A 12 10.42 11.86 3.05
N ASP A 13 10.97 13.03 2.71
CA ASP A 13 10.25 14.31 2.81
C ASP A 13 9.20 14.49 1.70
N ASN A 14 9.43 13.88 0.52
CA ASN A 14 8.59 14.08 -0.66
C ASN A 14 8.47 12.78 -1.49
N PRO A 15 7.60 11.84 -1.08
CA PRO A 15 7.43 10.57 -1.79
C PRO A 15 6.98 10.74 -3.25
N GLY A 16 6.26 11.82 -3.56
CA GLY A 16 5.82 12.15 -4.93
C GLY A 16 6.95 12.48 -5.91
N LEU A 17 8.16 12.79 -5.44
CA LEU A 17 9.32 13.09 -6.30
C LEU A 17 9.90 11.87 -6.99
N PHE A 18 9.50 10.67 -6.57
CA PHE A 18 10.02 9.41 -7.09
C PHE A 18 9.87 9.33 -8.62
N ASP A 19 8.69 9.63 -9.14
CA ASP A 19 8.33 9.38 -10.54
C ASP A 19 8.94 10.40 -11.52
N ASP A 20 8.97 11.69 -11.18
CA ASP A 20 9.42 12.73 -12.12
C ASP A 20 10.93 13.00 -12.08
N SER A 21 11.51 13.03 -10.88
CA SER A 21 12.88 13.52 -10.69
C SER A 21 13.88 12.39 -10.42
N ILE A 22 13.49 11.38 -9.65
CA ILE A 22 14.39 10.32 -9.21
C ILE A 22 14.48 9.24 -10.29
N MET A 23 13.36 8.76 -10.83
CA MET A 23 13.40 7.78 -11.92
C MET A 23 14.16 8.27 -13.16
N THR A 24 14.27 9.59 -13.39
CA THR A 24 14.99 10.16 -14.53
C THR A 24 16.46 10.50 -14.23
N LYS A 25 16.78 11.00 -13.03
CA LYS A 25 18.14 11.43 -12.66
C LYS A 25 18.96 10.32 -11.99
N LEU A 26 18.31 9.45 -11.21
CA LEU A 26 18.96 8.40 -10.44
C LEU A 26 19.66 7.39 -11.37
N PRO A 27 19.03 6.85 -12.44
CA PRO A 27 19.72 5.94 -13.36
C PRO A 27 20.98 6.52 -13.99
N LYS A 28 20.97 7.81 -14.34
CA LYS A 28 22.12 8.50 -14.95
C LYS A 28 23.27 8.66 -13.96
N LYS A 29 22.98 9.02 -12.71
CA LYS A 29 24.00 9.18 -11.66
C LYS A 29 24.50 7.85 -11.07
N LEU A 30 23.61 6.87 -10.92
CA LEU A 30 23.97 5.54 -10.41
C LEU A 30 24.52 4.59 -11.49
N GLY A 31 24.29 4.88 -12.77
CA GLY A 31 24.91 4.15 -13.88
C GLY A 31 26.45 4.15 -13.77
N ASP A 32 27.02 5.29 -13.38
CA ASP A 32 28.47 5.45 -13.17
C ASP A 32 28.96 4.74 -11.89
N MET A 33 28.12 4.65 -10.86
CA MET A 33 28.41 4.01 -9.57
C MET A 33 28.26 2.48 -9.59
N ARG A 34 27.72 1.91 -10.68
CA ARG A 34 27.38 0.48 -10.78
C ARG A 34 28.59 -0.45 -10.76
N GLN A 35 29.72 -0.02 -11.30
CA GLN A 35 30.94 -0.85 -11.36
C GLN A 35 31.63 -0.92 -10.01
N ASP A 36 31.21 -0.09 -9.05
CA ASP A 36 31.75 -0.08 -7.71
C ASP A 36 30.88 -0.94 -6.78
N HIS A 37 31.29 -2.20 -6.61
CA HIS A 37 30.64 -3.15 -5.71
C HIS A 37 30.54 -2.64 -4.27
N TYR A 38 31.50 -1.84 -3.81
CA TYR A 38 31.48 -1.29 -2.45
C TYR A 38 30.34 -0.27 -2.31
N VAL A 39 30.22 0.62 -3.29
CA VAL A 39 29.14 1.61 -3.33
C VAL A 39 27.77 0.94 -3.45
N LEU A 40 27.64 -0.07 -4.29
CA LEU A 40 26.38 -0.81 -4.45
C LEU A 40 26.00 -1.58 -3.18
N SER A 41 26.97 -2.24 -2.54
CA SER A 41 26.77 -2.95 -1.27
C SER A 41 26.30 -1.98 -0.17
N SER A 42 27.01 -0.86 0.00
CA SER A 42 26.65 0.14 1.01
C SER A 42 25.31 0.83 0.71
N THR A 43 24.94 0.94 -0.57
CA THR A 43 23.62 1.41 -0.99
C THR A 43 22.51 0.46 -0.56
N ILE A 44 22.68 -0.85 -0.80
CA ILE A 44 21.70 -1.86 -0.40
C ILE A 44 21.56 -1.89 1.12
N GLU A 45 22.67 -1.82 1.85
CA GLU A 45 22.67 -1.80 3.31
C GLU A 45 21.85 -0.62 3.85
N MET A 46 22.09 0.58 3.34
CA MET A 46 21.34 1.78 3.75
C MET A 46 19.84 1.65 3.43
N ILE A 47 19.49 1.13 2.24
CA ILE A 47 18.07 0.92 1.88
C ILE A 47 17.42 -0.09 2.82
N PHE A 48 18.09 -1.20 3.14
CA PHE A 48 17.58 -2.21 4.07
C PHE A 48 17.33 -1.62 5.46
N GLU A 49 18.33 -0.96 6.04
CA GLU A 49 18.22 -0.38 7.39
C GLU A 49 17.08 0.63 7.48
N GLN A 50 16.99 1.54 6.51
CA GLN A 50 15.95 2.57 6.50
C GLN A 50 14.56 1.97 6.26
N SER A 51 14.43 0.99 5.37
CA SER A 51 13.13 0.38 5.05
C SER A 51 12.61 -0.53 6.18
N ILE A 52 13.51 -1.10 6.98
CA ILE A 52 13.17 -1.85 8.18
C ILE A 52 12.73 -0.90 9.30
N ARG A 53 13.46 0.22 9.47
CA ARG A 53 13.21 1.19 10.54
C ARG A 53 11.96 2.02 10.29
N GLU A 54 11.81 2.57 9.09
CA GLU A 54 10.76 3.55 8.75
C GLU A 54 9.67 2.91 7.90
N SER A 55 8.45 2.82 8.41
CA SER A 55 7.29 2.29 7.66
C SER A 55 7.01 3.11 6.40
N ASN A 56 7.12 4.43 6.49
CA ASN A 56 6.80 5.36 5.40
C ASN A 56 7.79 5.22 4.23
N PHE A 57 9.04 4.88 4.52
CA PHE A 57 10.07 4.68 3.50
C PHE A 57 10.02 3.28 2.87
N ARG A 58 9.44 2.29 3.55
CA ARG A 58 9.54 0.87 3.19
C ARG A 58 9.17 0.56 1.75
N TYR A 59 8.03 1.07 1.28
CA TYR A 59 7.57 0.91 -0.10
C TYR A 59 8.54 1.57 -1.09
N MET A 60 9.00 2.78 -0.78
CA MET A 60 9.97 3.50 -1.62
C MET A 60 11.32 2.79 -1.68
N GLY A 61 11.81 2.23 -0.58
CA GLY A 61 13.01 1.42 -0.54
C GLY A 61 12.93 0.21 -1.46
N ALA A 62 11.79 -0.48 -1.46
CA ALA A 62 11.55 -1.59 -2.39
C ALA A 62 11.50 -1.13 -3.85
N ARG A 63 10.86 0.02 -4.14
CA ARG A 63 10.88 0.63 -5.49
C ARG A 63 12.28 1.04 -5.93
N LEU A 64 13.12 1.55 -5.02
CA LEU A 64 14.52 1.85 -5.32
C LEU A 64 15.27 0.57 -5.72
N CYS A 65 15.11 -0.53 -4.97
CA CYS A 65 15.70 -1.82 -5.35
C CYS A 65 15.25 -2.26 -6.75
N LYS A 66 13.96 -2.09 -7.10
CA LYS A 66 13.46 -2.38 -8.46
C LYS A 66 14.10 -1.50 -9.52
N LEU A 67 14.20 -0.20 -9.25
CA LEU A 67 14.85 0.74 -10.16
C LEU A 67 16.30 0.30 -10.40
N LEU A 68 17.06 0.03 -9.34
CA LEU A 68 18.43 -0.47 -9.41
C LEU A 68 18.57 -1.79 -10.19
N ASP A 69 17.61 -2.71 -10.03
CA ASP A 69 17.58 -4.00 -10.74
C ASP A 69 17.32 -3.82 -12.24
N SER A 70 16.54 -2.80 -12.62
CA SER A 70 16.09 -2.54 -13.99
C SER A 70 17.02 -1.64 -14.82
N LEU A 71 18.06 -1.05 -14.24
CA LEU A 71 18.89 -0.02 -14.88
C LEU A 71 19.62 -0.47 -16.17
N ASN A 72 19.56 -1.75 -16.54
CA ASN A 72 20.29 -2.37 -17.65
C ASN A 72 19.40 -2.96 -18.75
N ASN A 73 18.11 -2.59 -18.79
CA ASN A 73 17.10 -3.25 -19.62
C ASN A 73 16.99 -4.76 -19.34
N GLY A 74 17.36 -5.19 -18.13
CA GLY A 74 17.36 -6.58 -17.67
C GLY A 74 17.89 -6.70 -16.23
N PRO A 75 17.73 -7.88 -15.59
CA PRO A 75 18.11 -8.11 -14.19
C PRO A 75 19.56 -7.75 -13.88
N ASN A 76 19.79 -7.01 -12.80
CA ASN A 76 21.13 -6.71 -12.33
C ASN A 76 21.61 -7.83 -11.40
N LEU A 77 22.31 -8.82 -11.97
CA LEU A 77 22.76 -10.00 -11.22
C LEU A 77 23.63 -9.65 -10.00
N ALA A 78 24.54 -8.68 -10.12
CA ALA A 78 25.37 -8.24 -9.00
C ALA A 78 24.54 -7.62 -7.86
N LEU A 79 23.51 -6.84 -8.20
CA LEU A 79 22.57 -6.32 -7.21
C LEU A 79 21.81 -7.46 -6.53
N ARG A 80 21.28 -8.41 -7.30
CA ARG A 80 20.52 -9.55 -6.76
C ARG A 80 21.37 -10.45 -5.85
N GLU A 81 22.64 -10.67 -6.21
CA GLU A 81 23.60 -11.37 -5.36
C GLU A 81 23.82 -10.64 -4.03
N LEU A 82 24.03 -9.33 -4.07
CA LEU A 82 24.21 -8.53 -2.85
C LEU A 82 22.92 -8.46 -2.00
N LEU A 83 21.75 -8.36 -2.64
CA LEU A 83 20.45 -8.43 -1.96
C LEU A 83 20.29 -9.79 -1.27
N GLN A 84 20.64 -10.88 -1.96
CA GLN A 84 20.59 -12.21 -1.37
C GLN A 84 21.50 -12.32 -0.15
N LEU A 85 22.75 -11.89 -0.25
CA LEU A 85 23.69 -11.89 0.88
C LEU A 85 23.15 -11.08 2.06
N LYS A 86 22.57 -9.91 1.81
CA LYS A 86 21.97 -9.09 2.88
C LYS A 86 20.75 -9.75 3.52
N MET A 87 19.89 -10.42 2.74
CA MET A 87 18.75 -11.16 3.27
C MET A 87 19.17 -12.38 4.11
N GLU A 88 20.23 -13.08 3.70
CA GLU A 88 20.82 -14.20 4.44
C GLU A 88 21.38 -13.73 5.79
N ASP A 89 22.17 -12.65 5.77
CA ASP A 89 22.69 -11.99 6.97
C ASP A 89 21.57 -11.58 7.93
N GLN A 90 20.58 -10.84 7.42
CA GLN A 90 19.41 -10.42 8.20
C GLN A 90 18.65 -11.62 8.80
N SER A 91 18.47 -12.71 8.05
CA SER A 91 17.80 -13.92 8.53
C SER A 91 18.54 -14.57 9.70
N GLY A 92 19.87 -14.49 9.72
CA GLY A 92 20.69 -14.94 10.85
C GLY A 92 20.49 -14.11 12.11
N GLU A 93 20.21 -12.81 11.96
CA GLU A 93 20.01 -11.88 13.09
C GLU A 93 18.57 -11.89 13.65
N LEU A 94 17.56 -12.22 12.84
CA LEU A 94 16.15 -12.19 13.26
C LEU A 94 15.86 -12.92 14.58
N PRO A 95 16.38 -14.12 14.86
CA PRO A 95 16.13 -14.80 16.14
C PRO A 95 16.65 -14.02 17.35
N GLN A 96 17.74 -13.26 17.19
CA GLN A 96 18.29 -12.43 18.25
C GLN A 96 17.46 -11.15 18.42
N PHE A 97 17.05 -10.51 17.32
CA PHE A 97 16.11 -9.38 17.39
C PHE A 97 14.76 -9.79 17.98
N MET A 98 14.29 -11.02 17.78
CA MET A 98 13.02 -11.46 18.35
C MET A 98 13.01 -11.49 19.89
N LYS A 99 14.20 -11.59 20.51
CA LYS A 99 14.34 -11.54 21.98
C LYS A 99 14.19 -10.12 22.51
N ASN A 100 14.87 -9.15 21.88
CA ASN A 100 15.05 -7.81 22.44
C ASN A 100 14.34 -6.69 21.66
N GLU A 101 14.16 -6.86 20.35
CA GLU A 101 13.75 -5.82 19.39
C GLU A 101 12.75 -6.37 18.36
N GLN A 102 11.61 -6.90 18.82
CA GLN A 102 10.57 -7.49 17.95
C GLN A 102 10.06 -6.55 16.85
N VAL A 103 10.16 -5.22 17.06
CA VAL A 103 9.84 -4.20 16.05
C VAL A 103 10.69 -4.40 14.79
N LYS A 104 11.99 -4.69 14.93
CA LYS A 104 12.89 -4.91 13.79
C LYS A 104 12.50 -6.15 12.98
N VAL A 105 12.11 -7.23 13.66
CA VAL A 105 11.64 -8.45 12.97
C VAL A 105 10.37 -8.15 12.17
N ARG A 106 9.42 -7.42 12.75
CA ARG A 106 8.19 -6.99 12.05
C ARG A 106 8.50 -6.09 10.85
N GLY A 107 9.39 -5.10 11.04
CA GLY A 107 9.85 -4.21 9.98
C GLY A 107 10.52 -4.96 8.83
N ALA A 108 11.39 -5.92 9.14
CA ALA A 108 12.05 -6.79 8.17
C ALA A 108 11.04 -7.66 7.41
N THR A 109 10.09 -8.30 8.10
CA THR A 109 9.05 -9.12 7.44
C THR A 109 8.26 -8.30 6.42
N LEU A 110 7.79 -7.11 6.80
CA LEU A 110 7.01 -6.26 5.90
C LEU A 110 7.88 -5.69 4.77
N PHE A 111 9.14 -5.35 5.04
CA PHE A 111 10.03 -4.88 3.98
C PHE A 111 10.35 -5.98 2.96
N LEU A 112 10.60 -7.21 3.42
CA LEU A 112 10.81 -8.35 2.53
C LEU A 112 9.57 -8.60 1.65
N ALA A 113 8.37 -8.44 2.20
CA ALA A 113 7.12 -8.54 1.44
C ALA A 113 7.01 -7.46 0.36
N GLU A 114 7.33 -6.19 0.67
CA GLU A 114 7.38 -5.11 -0.33
C GLU A 114 8.44 -5.40 -1.40
N LEU A 115 9.64 -5.81 -1.00
CA LEU A 115 10.73 -6.16 -1.90
C LEU A 115 10.33 -7.30 -2.85
N TYR A 116 9.65 -8.32 -2.33
CA TYR A 116 9.10 -9.41 -3.10
C TYR A 116 8.06 -8.93 -4.11
N MET A 117 7.10 -8.10 -3.72
CA MET A 117 6.10 -7.56 -4.66
C MET A 117 6.73 -6.74 -5.79
N GLN A 118 7.84 -6.05 -5.53
CA GLN A 118 8.55 -5.26 -6.53
C GLN A 118 9.44 -6.12 -7.46
N LEU A 119 10.15 -7.12 -6.91
CA LEU A 119 11.17 -7.89 -7.63
C LEU A 119 10.71 -9.26 -8.13
N ARG A 120 9.56 -9.76 -7.68
CA ARG A 120 9.02 -11.06 -8.11
C ARG A 120 8.79 -11.07 -9.61
N ASP A 121 9.33 -12.11 -10.23
CA ASP A 121 9.02 -12.53 -11.59
C ASP A 121 8.83 -14.06 -11.54
N PRO A 122 7.64 -14.58 -11.86
CA PRO A 122 7.37 -16.02 -11.84
C PRO A 122 8.32 -16.87 -12.70
N GLN A 123 8.98 -16.27 -13.69
CA GLN A 123 9.94 -16.95 -14.56
C GLN A 123 11.37 -16.95 -14.00
N GLN A 124 11.62 -16.25 -12.89
CA GLN A 124 12.95 -16.06 -12.32
C GLN A 124 13.04 -16.67 -10.91
N PRO A 125 14.16 -17.31 -10.55
CA PRO A 125 14.31 -17.96 -9.25
C PRO A 125 14.37 -16.98 -8.08
N PHE A 126 14.73 -15.72 -8.33
CA PHE A 126 14.97 -14.73 -7.28
C PHE A 126 13.73 -14.42 -6.44
N GLY A 127 12.53 -14.38 -7.05
CA GLY A 127 11.28 -14.20 -6.30
C GLY A 127 11.07 -15.31 -5.26
N LYS A 128 11.38 -16.56 -5.63
CA LYS A 128 11.32 -17.70 -4.71
C LYS A 128 12.31 -17.56 -3.57
N THR A 129 13.53 -17.09 -3.82
CA THR A 129 14.52 -16.80 -2.76
C THR A 129 13.95 -15.81 -1.75
N ILE A 130 13.37 -14.69 -2.18
CA ILE A 130 12.77 -13.72 -1.24
C ILE A 130 11.59 -14.35 -0.48
N SER A 131 10.74 -15.15 -1.14
CA SER A 131 9.61 -15.83 -0.49
C SER A 131 10.07 -16.73 0.67
N GLU A 132 11.18 -17.44 0.53
CA GLU A 132 11.72 -18.30 1.59
C GLU A 132 12.14 -17.50 2.83
N HIS A 133 12.71 -16.30 2.62
CA HIS A 133 13.08 -15.38 3.69
C HIS A 133 11.85 -14.78 4.38
N ILE A 134 10.80 -14.45 3.62
CA ILE A 134 9.51 -14.01 4.18
C ILE A 134 8.91 -15.11 5.07
N ILE A 135 8.85 -16.35 4.58
CA ILE A 135 8.29 -17.46 5.36
C ILE A 135 9.09 -17.67 6.65
N ASN A 136 10.43 -17.69 6.59
CA ASN A 136 11.27 -17.81 7.78
C ASN A 136 10.98 -16.69 8.80
N ALA A 137 10.88 -15.44 8.34
CA ALA A 137 10.57 -14.30 9.21
C ALA A 137 9.17 -14.41 9.85
N ILE A 138 8.15 -14.86 9.09
CA ILE A 138 6.81 -15.15 9.62
C ILE A 138 6.86 -16.25 10.68
N GLU A 139 7.61 -17.33 10.44
CA GLU A 139 7.73 -18.42 11.40
C GLU A 139 8.38 -17.97 12.72
N ILE A 140 9.39 -17.10 12.66
CA ILE A 140 10.00 -16.47 13.83
C ILE A 140 8.99 -15.60 14.59
N LEU A 141 8.18 -14.81 13.89
CA LEU A 141 7.13 -13.99 14.49
C LEU A 141 6.07 -14.85 15.19
N LEU A 142 5.59 -15.92 14.53
CA LEU A 142 4.57 -16.80 15.08
C LEU A 142 5.09 -17.70 16.22
N ALA A 143 6.39 -17.96 16.28
CA ALA A 143 7.00 -18.71 17.38
C ALA A 143 6.93 -17.97 18.73
N LYS A 144 6.79 -16.65 18.71
CA LYS A 144 6.60 -15.82 19.91
C LYS A 144 5.26 -15.11 19.81
N GLU A 145 4.26 -15.73 20.44
CA GLU A 145 2.89 -15.21 20.46
C GLU A 145 2.83 -13.77 20.99
N GLY A 146 2.11 -12.92 20.27
CA GLY A 146 1.91 -11.53 20.63
C GLY A 146 1.00 -10.85 19.62
N PRO A 147 0.06 -9.98 20.05
CA PRO A 147 -0.95 -9.40 19.17
C PRO A 147 -0.32 -8.63 18.01
N GLU A 148 0.77 -7.90 18.25
CA GLU A 148 1.49 -7.13 17.24
C GLU A 148 2.27 -7.99 16.23
N ASN A 149 2.77 -9.15 16.66
CA ASN A 149 3.44 -10.10 15.76
C ASN A 149 2.41 -10.73 14.83
N THR A 150 1.28 -11.16 15.38
CA THR A 150 0.15 -11.70 14.60
C THR A 150 -0.40 -10.67 13.62
N LYS A 151 -0.61 -9.42 14.05
CA LYS A 151 -1.04 -8.32 13.17
C LYS A 151 -0.05 -8.12 12.02
N CYS A 152 1.25 -8.09 12.31
CA CYS A 152 2.29 -7.99 11.28
C CYS A 152 2.23 -9.13 10.26
N VAL A 153 2.04 -10.38 10.71
CA VAL A 153 1.88 -11.53 9.82
C VAL A 153 0.63 -11.37 8.95
N CYS A 154 -0.49 -10.95 9.53
CA CYS A 154 -1.69 -10.68 8.76
C CYS A 154 -1.50 -9.58 7.73
N GLN A 155 -0.81 -8.48 8.06
CA GLN A 155 -0.47 -7.40 7.12
C GLN A 155 0.42 -7.92 5.97
N CYS A 156 1.43 -8.72 6.28
CA CYS A 156 2.28 -9.36 5.28
C CYS A 156 1.46 -10.22 4.31
N LEU A 157 0.56 -11.06 4.83
CA LEU A 157 -0.32 -11.90 4.00
C LEU A 157 -1.32 -11.07 3.19
N LYS A 158 -1.83 -9.95 3.72
CA LYS A 158 -2.67 -9.04 2.92
C LYS A 158 -1.89 -8.43 1.75
N LEU A 159 -0.62 -8.10 1.96
CA LEU A 159 0.23 -7.47 0.97
C LEU A 159 0.63 -8.43 -0.16
N CYS A 160 1.07 -9.65 0.16
CA CYS A 160 1.65 -10.58 -0.82
C CYS A 160 1.16 -12.03 -0.72
N GLY A 161 0.07 -12.29 0.01
CA GLY A 161 -0.42 -13.63 0.30
C GLY A 161 -0.85 -14.43 -0.93
N TYR A 162 -1.41 -13.77 -1.95
CA TYR A 162 -1.76 -14.43 -3.21
C TYR A 162 -0.51 -14.94 -3.95
N GLU A 163 0.48 -14.07 -4.13
CA GLU A 163 1.75 -14.37 -4.78
C GLU A 163 2.51 -15.46 -4.01
N LEU A 164 2.55 -15.36 -2.68
CA LEU A 164 3.16 -16.38 -1.83
C LEU A 164 2.44 -17.73 -1.94
N GLU A 165 1.10 -17.75 -2.03
CA GLU A 165 0.33 -18.97 -2.17
C GLU A 165 0.59 -19.65 -3.52
N GLN A 166 0.88 -18.89 -4.58
CA GLN A 166 1.33 -19.46 -5.85
C GLN A 166 2.73 -20.07 -5.76
N ASP A 167 3.66 -19.39 -5.09
CA ASP A 167 5.07 -19.79 -5.07
C ASP A 167 5.35 -20.89 -4.03
N CYS A 168 4.63 -20.91 -2.91
CA CYS A 168 4.82 -21.84 -1.80
C CYS A 168 3.51 -22.17 -1.04
N PRO A 169 2.52 -22.81 -1.69
CA PRO A 169 1.18 -23.02 -1.13
C PRO A 169 1.17 -23.76 0.21
N GLU A 170 1.99 -24.81 0.35
CA GLU A 170 2.06 -25.60 1.59
C GLU A 170 2.55 -24.78 2.79
N LYS A 171 3.49 -23.85 2.56
CA LYS A 171 4.03 -22.98 3.60
C LYS A 171 3.00 -21.94 4.03
N VAL A 172 2.27 -21.35 3.08
CA VAL A 172 1.17 -20.42 3.36
C VAL A 172 0.04 -21.11 4.12
N GLU A 173 -0.32 -22.35 3.74
CA GLU A 173 -1.31 -23.15 4.47
C GLU A 173 -0.88 -23.38 5.93
N SER A 174 0.38 -23.76 6.16
CA SER A 174 0.94 -23.94 7.51
C SER A 174 0.84 -22.67 8.35
N ILE A 175 1.16 -21.50 7.77
CA ILE A 175 1.04 -20.20 8.43
C ILE A 175 -0.41 -19.91 8.82
N LEU A 176 -1.35 -20.14 7.90
CA LEU A 176 -2.77 -19.89 8.15
C LEU A 176 -3.32 -20.81 9.24
N HIS A 177 -2.95 -22.09 9.23
CA HIS A 177 -3.30 -23.01 10.30
C HIS A 177 -2.76 -22.54 11.66
N LYS A 178 -1.50 -22.09 11.72
CA LYS A 178 -0.91 -21.51 12.94
C LYS A 178 -1.71 -20.29 13.41
N LEU A 179 -2.07 -19.36 12.51
CA LEU A 179 -2.90 -18.20 12.84
C LEU A 179 -4.27 -18.59 13.40
N GLN A 180 -4.93 -19.60 12.80
CA GLN A 180 -6.23 -20.09 13.27
C GLN A 180 -6.15 -20.75 14.66
N SER A 181 -5.01 -21.38 14.97
CA SER A 181 -4.80 -22.07 16.25
C SER A 181 -4.51 -21.14 17.42
N GLN A 182 -4.26 -19.85 17.18
CA GLN A 182 -4.01 -18.89 18.26
C GLN A 182 -5.29 -18.68 19.08
N THR A 183 -5.26 -19.09 20.33
CA THR A 183 -6.35 -18.89 21.29
C THR A 183 -6.07 -17.67 22.16
N ASN A 184 -7.11 -16.98 22.65
CA ASN A 184 -6.97 -15.83 23.57
C ASN A 184 -6.24 -14.60 22.98
N VAL A 185 -6.54 -14.27 21.72
CA VAL A 185 -6.06 -13.03 21.08
C VAL A 185 -6.99 -11.85 21.39
N GLN A 186 -6.44 -10.64 21.36
CA GLN A 186 -7.24 -9.40 21.46
C GLN A 186 -8.26 -9.31 20.31
N SER A 187 -9.42 -8.70 20.55
CA SER A 187 -10.50 -8.60 19.56
C SER A 187 -10.06 -7.98 18.23
N SER A 188 -9.21 -6.95 18.26
CA SER A 188 -8.64 -6.34 17.04
C SER A 188 -7.75 -7.31 16.25
N THR A 189 -6.97 -8.14 16.94
CA THR A 189 -6.12 -9.15 16.31
C THR A 189 -6.96 -10.26 15.72
N GLU A 190 -8.02 -10.69 16.41
CA GLU A 190 -8.97 -11.67 15.88
C GLU A 190 -9.66 -11.17 14.61
N ALA A 191 -10.12 -9.91 14.61
CA ALA A 191 -10.70 -9.27 13.43
C ALA A 191 -9.72 -9.27 12.25
N MET A 192 -8.44 -8.97 12.52
CA MET A 192 -7.41 -8.99 11.48
C MET A 192 -7.17 -10.41 10.94
N ILE A 193 -7.11 -11.43 11.79
CA ILE A 193 -7.02 -12.84 11.37
C ILE A 193 -8.21 -13.19 10.48
N ARG A 194 -9.44 -12.93 10.94
CA ARG A 194 -10.67 -13.20 10.17
C ARG A 194 -10.64 -12.51 8.80
N SER A 195 -10.16 -11.27 8.73
CA SER A 195 -10.06 -10.54 7.46
C SER A 195 -9.12 -11.21 6.45
N VAL A 196 -8.02 -11.82 6.90
CA VAL A 196 -7.11 -12.59 6.02
C VAL A 196 -7.81 -13.83 5.47
N PHE A 197 -8.55 -14.57 6.31
CA PHE A 197 -9.31 -15.73 5.86
C PHE A 197 -10.43 -15.35 4.87
N THR A 198 -11.13 -14.24 5.12
CA THR A 198 -12.12 -13.70 4.19
C THR A 198 -11.49 -13.33 2.86
N LEU A 199 -10.34 -12.64 2.88
CA LEU A 199 -9.59 -12.30 1.66
C LEU A 199 -9.21 -13.56 0.89
N ARG A 200 -8.57 -14.54 1.53
CA ARG A 200 -8.20 -15.80 0.89
C ARG A 200 -9.40 -16.52 0.27
N LYS A 201 -10.54 -16.59 0.98
CA LYS A 201 -11.78 -17.19 0.47
C LYS A 201 -12.30 -16.45 -0.78
N ASN A 202 -12.10 -15.13 -0.84
CA ASN A 202 -12.47 -14.30 -1.99
C ASN A 202 -11.31 -14.13 -3.00
N ALA A 203 -10.50 -15.17 -3.18
CA ALA A 203 -9.33 -15.18 -4.06
C ALA A 203 -8.39 -13.97 -3.86
N TRP A 204 -8.15 -13.61 -2.60
CA TRP A 204 -7.34 -12.46 -2.18
C TRP A 204 -7.82 -11.11 -2.74
N GLY A 205 -9.12 -10.97 -2.98
CA GLY A 205 -9.71 -9.76 -3.57
C GLY A 205 -9.64 -9.72 -5.10
N ARG A 206 -9.32 -10.83 -5.75
CA ARG A 206 -9.25 -10.95 -7.23
C ARG A 206 -10.48 -11.60 -7.86
N SER A 207 -11.43 -12.08 -7.06
CA SER A 207 -12.72 -12.49 -7.56
C SER A 207 -13.50 -11.25 -7.99
N GLU A 208 -13.68 -11.07 -9.30
CA GLU A 208 -14.68 -10.14 -9.82
C GLU A 208 -16.05 -10.55 -9.24
N GLU A 209 -16.61 -9.70 -8.39
CA GLU A 209 -18.05 -9.71 -8.21
C GLU A 209 -18.63 -9.45 -9.61
N PRO A 210 -19.48 -10.34 -10.17
CA PRO A 210 -20.05 -10.09 -11.48
C PRO A 210 -20.79 -8.77 -11.38
N ALA A 211 -20.25 -7.73 -12.04
CA ALA A 211 -20.90 -6.44 -12.12
C ALA A 211 -22.35 -6.71 -12.52
N ALA A 212 -23.28 -6.47 -11.58
CA ALA A 212 -24.69 -6.58 -11.84
C ALA A 212 -24.95 -5.84 -13.14
N ALA A 213 -25.43 -6.57 -14.16
CA ALA A 213 -25.50 -6.13 -15.54
C ALA A 213 -25.96 -4.67 -15.61
N ILE A 214 -25.00 -3.77 -15.82
CA ILE A 214 -25.30 -2.36 -16.06
C ILE A 214 -26.13 -2.35 -17.35
N PRO A 215 -27.36 -1.83 -17.34
CA PRO A 215 -28.16 -1.75 -18.55
C PRO A 215 -27.37 -0.96 -19.61
N PRO A 216 -27.45 -1.35 -20.88
CA PRO A 216 -26.59 -0.80 -21.93
C PRO A 216 -26.72 0.72 -21.98
N MET A 217 -25.59 1.41 -21.80
CA MET A 217 -25.53 2.86 -21.97
C MET A 217 -25.98 3.25 -23.39
N PRO A 218 -26.81 4.30 -23.57
CA PRO A 218 -27.13 4.82 -24.88
C PRO A 218 -25.87 5.42 -25.49
N VAL A 219 -25.41 4.87 -26.61
CA VAL A 219 -24.31 5.42 -27.40
C VAL A 219 -24.81 6.73 -28.05
N PRO A 220 -24.17 7.89 -27.84
CA PRO A 220 -24.44 9.07 -28.65
C PRO A 220 -23.89 8.80 -30.05
N THR A 221 -24.78 8.69 -31.03
CA THR A 221 -24.44 8.63 -32.44
C THR A 221 -23.92 9.99 -32.89
N ASP A 222 -22.61 10.16 -32.94
CA ASP A 222 -22.00 11.28 -33.68
C ASP A 222 -21.00 10.73 -34.74
N PRO A 223 -21.33 10.82 -36.05
CA PRO A 223 -20.64 10.06 -37.09
C PRO A 223 -19.44 10.82 -37.72
N MET A 224 -18.46 11.29 -36.94
CA MET A 224 -17.32 12.05 -37.50
C MET A 224 -15.89 11.65 -37.06
N LEU A 225 -15.64 10.43 -36.58
CA LEU A 225 -14.25 9.97 -36.36
C LEU A 225 -13.99 8.50 -36.70
N MET A 226 -14.52 8.03 -37.84
CA MET A 226 -14.13 6.75 -38.43
C MET A 226 -12.79 6.87 -39.16
N GLY A 227 -11.72 6.50 -38.45
CA GLY A 227 -10.37 6.40 -38.98
C GLY A 227 -9.51 5.39 -38.22
N GLY A 228 -9.85 4.10 -38.30
CA GLY A 228 -8.86 3.01 -38.26
C GLY A 228 -8.51 2.36 -36.91
N VAL A 229 -9.02 1.13 -36.74
CA VAL A 229 -8.38 -0.05 -36.12
C VAL A 229 -8.00 -0.02 -34.61
N GLY A 230 -8.92 -0.55 -33.79
CA GLY A 230 -8.61 -1.56 -32.77
C GLY A 230 -7.70 -1.20 -31.59
N ALA A 231 -8.24 -0.54 -30.57
CA ALA A 231 -7.90 -0.77 -29.16
C ALA A 231 -8.90 0.02 -28.30
N ALA A 232 -9.60 -0.65 -27.39
CA ALA A 232 -10.36 -0.01 -26.34
C ALA A 232 -9.37 0.65 -25.37
N VAL A 233 -8.98 1.89 -25.66
CA VAL A 233 -8.27 2.74 -24.71
C VAL A 233 -9.31 3.14 -23.67
N ALA A 234 -9.23 2.50 -22.50
CA ALA A 234 -9.88 2.99 -21.30
C ALA A 234 -9.44 4.46 -21.13
N ARG A 235 -10.37 5.39 -21.38
CA ARG A 235 -10.15 6.80 -21.05
C ARG A 235 -10.13 6.87 -19.53
N ASN A 236 -8.95 6.84 -18.93
CA ASN A 236 -8.72 7.07 -17.51
C ASN A 236 -8.93 8.56 -17.15
N SER A 237 -10.01 9.18 -17.64
CA SER A 237 -10.40 10.50 -17.20
C SER A 237 -11.19 10.35 -15.90
N PRO A 238 -10.82 11.05 -14.81
CA PRO A 238 -11.63 11.04 -13.60
C PRO A 238 -13.06 11.49 -13.92
N VAL A 239 -14.03 10.75 -13.36
CA VAL A 239 -15.45 11.07 -13.44
C VAL A 239 -15.83 11.81 -12.17
N PHE A 240 -16.33 13.02 -12.32
CA PHE A 240 -16.72 13.86 -11.19
C PHE A 240 -18.23 13.78 -10.96
N TYR A 241 -18.64 13.65 -9.70
CA TYR A 241 -20.03 13.57 -9.30
C TYR A 241 -20.45 14.87 -8.60
N GLY A 242 -21.65 15.36 -8.92
CA GLY A 242 -22.27 16.47 -8.22
C GLY A 242 -22.79 16.07 -6.84
N PRO A 243 -23.24 17.04 -6.02
CA PRO A 243 -23.82 16.81 -4.70
C PRO A 243 -25.10 15.94 -4.74
N ASP A 244 -25.73 15.86 -5.90
CA ASP A 244 -26.90 15.03 -6.18
C ASP A 244 -26.54 13.58 -6.57
N GLY A 245 -25.25 13.22 -6.56
CA GLY A 245 -24.73 11.89 -6.88
C GLY A 245 -24.76 11.55 -8.38
N LYS A 246 -25.01 12.53 -9.25
CA LYS A 246 -24.98 12.33 -10.71
C LYS A 246 -23.65 12.79 -11.29
N VAL A 247 -23.27 12.19 -12.41
CA VAL A 247 -22.08 12.61 -13.16
C VAL A 247 -22.28 14.05 -13.61
N LEU A 248 -21.30 14.91 -13.32
CA LEU A 248 -21.32 16.31 -13.74
C LEU A 248 -21.45 16.37 -15.26
N THR A 249 -22.42 17.15 -15.71
CA THR A 249 -22.62 17.46 -17.12
C THR A 249 -21.46 18.33 -17.64
N GLU A 250 -21.26 18.34 -18.95
CA GLU A 250 -20.23 19.19 -19.58
C GLU A 250 -20.45 20.68 -19.29
N GLU A 251 -21.71 21.10 -19.16
CA GLU A 251 -22.08 22.48 -18.76
C GLU A 251 -21.66 22.79 -17.32
N GLU A 252 -21.90 21.87 -16.38
CA GLU A 252 -21.49 22.02 -14.98
C GLU A 252 -19.97 21.96 -14.82
N HIS A 253 -19.30 21.10 -15.59
CA HIS A 253 -17.84 21.02 -15.62
C HIS A 253 -17.22 22.34 -16.14
N SER A 254 -17.80 22.91 -17.20
CA SER A 254 -17.39 24.21 -17.75
C SER A 254 -17.65 25.36 -16.77
N PHE A 255 -18.77 25.32 -16.04
CA PHE A 255 -19.08 26.30 -15.01
C PHE A 255 -18.07 26.24 -13.85
N LEU A 256 -17.72 25.05 -13.38
CA LEU A 256 -16.75 24.87 -12.29
C LEU A 256 -15.34 25.29 -12.72
N SER A 257 -14.89 24.89 -13.91
CA SER A 257 -13.56 25.25 -14.40
C SER A 257 -13.40 26.77 -14.58
N THR A 258 -14.45 27.46 -15.01
CA THR A 258 -14.42 28.91 -15.22
C THR A 258 -14.42 29.70 -13.91
N ASN A 259 -15.08 29.20 -12.86
CA ASN A 259 -15.27 29.94 -11.61
C ASN A 259 -14.25 29.62 -10.51
N VAL A 260 -13.48 28.52 -10.64
CA VAL A 260 -12.48 28.12 -9.64
C VAL A 260 -11.15 28.90 -9.78
N GLU A 261 -10.88 29.53 -10.92
CA GLU A 261 -9.60 30.24 -11.15
C GLU A 261 -9.44 31.58 -10.40
N GLU A 262 -10.49 32.14 -9.79
CA GLU A 262 -10.42 33.42 -9.06
C GLU A 262 -10.03 33.32 -7.57
N GLY A 263 -9.85 32.10 -7.04
CA GLY A 263 -9.56 31.86 -5.61
C GLY A 263 -8.10 31.54 -5.28
N LYS A 264 -7.12 32.27 -5.82
CA LYS A 264 -5.69 32.03 -5.48
C LYS A 264 -5.35 32.57 -4.09
N ASN A 265 -5.54 31.75 -3.05
CA ASN A 265 -4.74 31.84 -1.84
C ASN A 265 -4.00 30.51 -1.62
N PRO A 266 -2.71 30.41 -2.02
CA PRO A 266 -1.95 29.17 -1.95
C PRO A 266 -1.63 28.68 -0.53
N ASN A 267 -2.06 29.40 0.51
CA ASN A 267 -1.75 29.13 1.92
C ASN A 267 -2.94 28.62 2.75
N ALA A 268 -4.07 28.24 2.14
CA ALA A 268 -5.26 27.82 2.89
C ALA A 268 -5.23 26.36 3.39
N TYR A 269 -4.23 25.56 3.00
CA TYR A 269 -4.15 24.12 3.30
C TYR A 269 -2.95 23.70 4.15
N ASN A 270 -2.12 24.64 4.61
CA ASN A 270 -0.88 24.36 5.35
C ASN A 270 -1.03 24.36 6.89
N ASP A 271 -2.24 24.18 7.42
CA ASP A 271 -2.48 24.21 8.89
C ASP A 271 -3.11 22.91 9.42
N TYR A 272 -2.90 21.80 8.70
CA TYR A 272 -3.08 20.48 9.30
C TYR A 272 -1.73 20.07 9.88
N ASP A 273 -1.58 20.25 11.19
CA ASP A 273 -0.54 19.61 11.99
C ASP A 273 -0.72 18.08 11.83
N ASP A 274 0.06 17.51 10.91
CA ASP A 274 0.10 16.09 10.50
C ASP A 274 0.91 15.26 11.54
N ASP A 275 0.56 15.45 12.82
CA ASP A 275 1.14 14.76 13.98
C ASP A 275 0.24 13.60 14.46
N ASP A 276 -0.57 13.03 13.57
CA ASP A 276 -1.38 11.83 13.79
C ASP A 276 -0.62 10.55 13.40
N GLU A 277 0.20 10.09 14.35
CA GLU A 277 0.90 8.78 14.41
C GLU A 277 -0.02 7.54 14.31
N TYR A 278 -1.31 7.69 14.00
CA TYR A 278 -2.27 6.59 13.82
C TYR A 278 -3.30 6.86 12.72
N GLY A 279 -2.85 7.06 11.48
CA GLY A 279 -3.70 7.24 10.30
C GLY A 279 -4.47 6.01 9.79
N LEU A 280 -5.06 5.20 10.69
CA LEU A 280 -6.10 4.20 10.37
C LEU A 280 -7.03 4.02 11.58
N VAL A 281 -7.68 5.09 12.04
CA VAL A 281 -8.93 4.93 12.79
C VAL A 281 -10.03 4.84 11.75
N ASP A 282 -10.63 3.65 11.59
CA ASP A 282 -11.88 3.52 10.85
C ASP A 282 -12.86 4.53 11.47
N PRO A 283 -13.50 5.43 10.72
CA PRO A 283 -14.50 6.36 11.26
C PRO A 283 -15.62 5.65 12.05
N ASN A 284 -15.81 4.34 11.85
CA ASN A 284 -16.74 3.51 12.60
C ASN A 284 -16.22 3.02 13.98
N GLU A 285 -14.94 3.23 14.30
CA GLU A 285 -14.32 2.82 15.57
C GLU A 285 -14.05 4.00 16.53
N ASP A 286 -14.27 5.24 16.08
CA ASP A 286 -14.18 6.42 16.94
C ASP A 286 -15.47 6.62 17.74
N LEU A 287 -15.38 6.32 19.04
CA LEU A 287 -16.48 6.46 20.01
C LEU A 287 -17.04 7.89 20.06
N GLU A 288 -16.20 8.92 19.84
CA GLU A 288 -16.62 10.33 19.88
C GLU A 288 -17.43 10.68 18.62
N ILE A 289 -17.01 10.18 17.45
CA ILE A 289 -17.75 10.36 16.19
C ILE A 289 -19.10 9.62 16.25
N GLN A 290 -19.12 8.43 16.85
CA GLN A 290 -20.33 7.62 16.97
C GLN A 290 -21.36 8.29 17.89
N GLU A 291 -20.95 8.84 19.04
CA GLU A 291 -21.83 9.63 19.92
C GLU A 291 -22.35 10.89 19.21
N ALA A 292 -21.48 11.63 18.51
CA ALA A 292 -21.88 12.84 17.79
C ALA A 292 -22.91 12.55 16.68
N TYR A 293 -22.77 11.41 15.99
CA TYR A 293 -23.74 10.96 14.98
C TYR A 293 -25.08 10.58 15.61
N GLU A 294 -25.08 9.87 16.74
CA GLU A 294 -26.32 9.53 17.47
C GLU A 294 -27.06 10.80 17.94
N ASP A 295 -26.35 11.78 18.49
CA ASP A 295 -26.91 13.08 18.88
C ASP A 295 -27.47 13.86 17.69
N PHE A 296 -26.79 13.82 16.54
CA PHE A 296 -27.28 14.45 15.31
C PHE A 296 -28.60 13.81 14.82
N ILE A 297 -28.72 12.49 14.84
CA ILE A 297 -29.94 11.78 14.44
C ILE A 297 -31.09 12.07 15.43
N GLN A 298 -30.79 12.10 16.73
CA GLN A 298 -31.78 12.42 17.75
C GLN A 298 -32.29 13.87 17.65
N SER A 299 -31.40 14.83 17.42
CA SER A 299 -31.78 16.25 17.26
C SER A 299 -32.55 16.51 15.96
N SER A 300 -32.22 15.78 14.89
CA SER A 300 -32.93 15.83 13.60
C SER A 300 -34.33 15.21 13.69
N GLY A 301 -34.50 14.12 14.46
CA GLY A 301 -35.81 13.50 14.73
C GLY A 301 -36.72 14.33 15.63
N GLN A 302 -36.16 15.04 16.62
CA GLN A 302 -36.91 15.94 17.51
C GLN A 302 -37.43 17.18 16.77
N ASN A 303 -36.67 17.70 15.80
CA ASN A 303 -37.08 18.85 14.99
C ASN A 303 -38.22 18.53 14.01
N GLN A 304 -38.36 17.27 13.57
CA GLN A 304 -39.51 16.84 12.76
C GLN A 304 -40.79 16.65 13.59
N GLN A 305 -40.70 16.24 14.86
CA GLN A 305 -41.88 16.12 15.73
C GLN A 305 -42.40 17.48 16.25
N GLN A 306 -41.55 18.49 16.41
CA GLN A 306 -42.00 19.83 16.85
C GLN A 306 -42.71 20.64 15.76
N GLN A 307 -42.54 20.33 14.47
CA GLN A 307 -43.29 21.00 13.40
C GLN A 307 -44.72 20.46 13.19
N GLN A 308 -45.08 19.31 13.77
CA GLN A 308 -46.44 18.77 13.70
C GLN A 308 -47.40 19.30 14.79
N TYR A 309 -46.88 20.00 15.81
CA TYR A 309 -47.67 20.58 16.90
C TYR A 309 -47.59 22.12 16.93
N ARG A 310 -48.08 22.78 15.87
CA ARG A 310 -48.57 24.16 15.98
C ARG A 310 -50.09 24.17 15.78
N PRO A 311 -50.90 24.43 16.82
CA PRO A 311 -52.32 24.73 16.65
C PRO A 311 -52.45 26.07 15.93
N ASN A 312 -53.34 26.12 14.93
CA ASN A 312 -53.76 27.36 14.28
C ASN A 312 -54.28 28.36 15.31
N VAL A 313 -53.67 29.54 15.36
CA VAL A 313 -54.25 30.77 15.90
C VAL A 313 -54.05 31.86 14.84
#